data_AF-A0A3D4JXH9-F1
#
_entry.id   AF-A0A3D4JXH9-F1
#
_cell.length_a   1.000
_cell.length_b   1.000
_cell.length_c   1.000
_cell.angle_alpha   90.00
_cell.angle_beta   90.00
_cell.angle_gamma   90.00
#
_symmetry.space_group_name_H-M   'P 1'
#
loop_
_entity.id
_entity.type
_entity.pdbx_description
1 polymer ?
#
loop_
_entity_poly.entity_id
_entity_poly.type
_entity_poly.pdbx_seq_one_letter_code
_entity_poly.pdbx_strand_id
1 'polypeptide(L)' 'IYANVWQKPIILKINPANGEVVGTFDFTEIAKQNTKGSDDVLNGIAFKGDNMLVTGKNWSKIYEVAIK' A
#
# COMPACT_ATOMS: atom_id res chain seq x y z
N ILE A 1 -12.00 -2.18 4.35
CA ILE A 1 -10.93 -1.23 4.72
C ILE A 1 -9.65 -1.67 4.05
N TYR A 2 -8.82 -0.74 3.59
CA TYR A 2 -7.44 -1.03 3.14
C TYR A 2 -6.47 -0.39 4.14
N ALA A 3 -5.44 -1.12 4.56
CA ALA A 3 -4.52 -0.66 5.59
C ALA A 3 -3.07 -0.95 5.22
N ASN A 4 -2.21 0.06 5.31
CA ASN A 4 -0.76 -0.13 5.33
C ASN A 4 -0.35 -0.84 6.63
N VAL A 5 0.68 -1.67 6.56
CA VAL A 5 1.34 -2.22 7.75
C VAL A 5 2.68 -1.52 7.89
N TRP A 6 2.86 -0.72 8.95
CA TRP A 6 4.08 0.07 9.12
C TRP A 6 5.32 -0.83 9.09
N GLN A 7 6.36 -0.37 8.38
CA GLN A 7 7.60 -1.09 8.06
C GLN A 7 7.45 -2.38 7.24
N LYS A 8 6.27 -2.70 6.71
CA LYS A 8 6.10 -3.81 5.77
C LYS A 8 5.62 -3.29 4.41
N PRO A 9 6.14 -3.81 3.29
CA PRO A 9 5.73 -3.38 1.96
C PRO A 9 4.42 -4.06 1.53
N ILE A 10 3.43 -4.17 2.44
CA ILE A 10 2.15 -4.81 2.17
C ILE A 10 0.98 -3.90 2.54
N ILE A 11 -0.15 -4.12 1.86
CA ILE A 11 -1.46 -3.55 2.20
C ILE A 11 -2.44 -4.68 2.46
N LEU A 12 -3.20 -4.59 3.56
CA LEU A 12 -4.25 -5.55 3.90
C LEU A 12 -5.61 -5.05 3.40
N LYS A 13 -6.42 -5.95 2.85
CA LYS A 13 -7.87 -5.76 2.67
C LYS A 13 -8.58 -6.39 3.86
N ILE A 14 -9.25 -5.57 4.65
CA ILE A 14 -9.89 -5.95 5.90
C ILE A 14 -11.40 -5.82 5.74
N ASN A 15 -12.13 -6.86 6.12
CA ASN A 15 -13.59 -6.82 6.23
C ASN A 15 -13.98 -5.87 7.39
N PRO A 16 -14.68 -4.76 7.12
CA PRO A 16 -15.01 -3.79 8.16
C PRO A 16 -16.02 -4.33 9.19
N ALA A 17 -16.78 -5.37 8.89
CA ALA A 17 -17.81 -5.89 9.78
C ALA A 17 -17.24 -6.75 10.93
N ASN A 18 -16.12 -7.44 10.70
CA ASN A 18 -15.56 -8.41 11.64
C ASN A 18 -14.04 -8.29 11.87
N GLY A 19 -13.34 -7.42 11.12
CA GLY A 19 -11.89 -7.24 11.24
C GLY A 19 -11.05 -8.33 10.56
N GLU A 20 -11.67 -9.28 9.87
CA GLU A 20 -10.96 -10.35 9.16
C GLU A 20 -10.16 -9.82 7.98
N VAL A 21 -8.93 -10.30 7.82
CA VAL A 21 -8.11 -10.02 6.64
C VAL A 21 -8.58 -10.92 5.50
N VAL A 22 -9.17 -10.31 4.47
CA VAL A 22 -9.73 -11.00 3.30
C VAL A 22 -8.82 -10.90 2.06
N GLY A 23 -7.66 -10.28 2.20
CA GLY A 23 -6.66 -10.20 1.14
C GLY A 23 -5.41 -9.42 1.55
N THR A 24 -4.30 -9.69 0.86
CA THR A 24 -3.01 -9.04 1.06
C THR A 24 -2.43 -8.67 -0.30
N PHE A 25 -2.01 -7.42 -0.45
CA PHE A 25 -1.30 -6.91 -1.61
C PHE A 25 0.18 -6.73 -1.26
N ASP A 26 1.05 -7.30 -2.07
CA ASP A 26 2.50 -7.20 -1.92
C ASP A 26 3.06 -6.13 -2.87
N PHE A 27 3.73 -5.13 -2.29
CA PHE A 27 4.37 -4.02 -2.99
C PHE A 27 5.90 -4.02 -2.82
N THR A 28 6.50 -5.16 -2.49
CA THR A 28 7.94 -5.30 -2.21
C THR A 28 8.81 -4.71 -3.33
N GLU A 29 8.51 -5.02 -4.59
CA GLU A 29 9.32 -4.55 -5.72
C GLU A 29 9.21 -3.05 -5.96
N ILE A 30 8.05 -2.45 -5.66
CA ILE A 30 7.87 -1.00 -5.71
C ILE A 30 8.58 -0.36 -4.52
N ALA A 31 8.44 -0.90 -3.31
CA ALA A 31 9.09 -0.37 -2.12
C ALA A 31 10.62 -0.37 -2.23
N LYS A 32 11.23 -1.45 -2.75
CA LYS A 32 12.68 -1.53 -3.01
C LYS A 32 13.23 -0.39 -3.86
N GLN A 33 12.43 0.16 -4.77
CA GLN A 33 12.85 1.25 -5.66
C GLN A 33 12.80 2.63 -4.99
N ASN A 34 12.09 2.76 -3.87
CA ASN A 34 11.78 4.04 -3.24
C ASN A 34 12.30 4.15 -1.79
N THR A 35 12.46 3.05 -1.06
CA THR A 35 12.97 3.04 0.31
C THR A 35 14.48 3.25 0.33
N LYS A 36 14.90 4.45 0.73
CA LYS A 36 16.32 4.84 0.84
C LYS A 36 16.76 5.05 2.29
N GLY A 37 15.83 5.46 3.16
CA GLY A 37 16.00 5.56 4.62
C GLY A 37 15.05 4.65 5.39
N SER A 38 15.21 4.63 6.71
CA SER A 38 14.42 3.80 7.63
C SER A 38 12.93 4.16 7.69
N ASP A 39 12.59 5.42 7.42
CA ASP A 39 11.21 5.92 7.44
C ASP A 39 10.60 6.10 6.03
N ASP A 40 11.32 5.76 4.96
CA ASP A 40 10.87 5.87 3.57
C ASP A 40 10.00 4.65 3.18
N VAL A 41 8.95 4.41 3.95
CA VAL A 41 8.12 3.21 3.89
C VAL A 41 6.84 3.41 3.09
N LEU A 42 6.29 2.31 2.58
CA LEU A 42 4.95 2.27 1.98
C LEU A 42 3.91 2.83 2.96
N ASN A 43 3.23 3.90 2.56
CA ASN A 43 2.24 4.60 3.38
C ASN A 43 1.44 5.57 2.52
N GLY A 44 0.10 5.47 2.58
CA GLY A 44 -0.80 6.27 1.78
C GLY A 44 -1.50 5.44 0.72
N ILE A 45 -2.83 5.45 0.78
CA ILE A 45 -3.72 4.70 -0.09
C ILE A 45 -4.85 5.66 -0.49
N ALA A 46 -5.12 5.77 -1.79
CA ALA A 46 -6.31 6.41 -2.32
C ALA A 46 -6.90 5.56 -3.45
N PHE A 47 -8.08 5.93 -3.95
CA PHE A 47 -8.73 5.25 -5.07
C PHE A 47 -9.09 6.25 -6.16
N LYS A 48 -8.85 5.86 -7.41
CA LYS A 48 -9.26 6.59 -8.62
C LYS A 48 -10.09 5.64 -9.47
N GLY A 49 -11.41 5.71 -9.30
CA GLY A 49 -12.30 4.63 -9.76
C GLY A 49 -11.94 3.31 -9.08
N ASP A 50 -11.75 2.26 -9.86
CA ASP A 50 -11.41 0.93 -9.35
C ASP A 50 -9.91 0.73 -9.09
N ASN A 51 -9.08 1.68 -9.51
CA ASN A 51 -7.62 1.59 -9.34
C ASN A 51 -7.18 2.12 -7.97
N MET A 52 -6.26 1.41 -7.33
CA MET A 52 -5.59 1.86 -6.11
C MET A 52 -4.46 2.82 -6.47
N LEU A 53 -4.40 3.96 -5.81
CA LEU A 53 -3.23 4.82 -5.80
C LEU A 53 -2.41 4.51 -4.55
N VAL A 54 -1.14 4.14 -4.73
CA VAL A 54 -0.21 3.83 -3.63
C VAL A 54 1.03 4.69 -3.70
N THR A 55 1.53 5.07 -2.53
CA THR A 55 2.78 5.82 -2.36
C THR A 55 3.43 5.47 -1.01
N GLY A 56 4.48 6.20 -0.65
CA GLY A 56 5.15 6.09 0.63
C GLY A 56 5.64 7.42 1.15
N LYS A 57 6.09 7.41 2.40
CA LYS A 57 6.76 8.57 2.99
C LYS A 57 8.02 8.87 2.17
N ASN A 58 8.18 10.14 1.77
CA ASN A 58 9.30 10.63 0.96
C ASN A 58 9.49 9.95 -0.41
N TRP A 59 8.50 9.21 -0.91
CA TRP A 59 8.56 8.66 -2.27
C TRP A 59 8.37 9.79 -3.29
N SER A 60 9.14 9.77 -4.38
CA SER A 60 9.04 10.77 -5.46
C SER A 60 7.93 10.48 -6.46
N LYS A 61 7.20 9.37 -6.30
CA LYS A 61 6.19 8.87 -7.24
C LYS A 61 4.96 8.34 -6.51
N ILE A 62 3.80 8.49 -7.15
CA ILE A 62 2.56 7.78 -6.83
C ILE A 62 2.34 6.75 -7.94
N TYR A 63 1.95 5.52 -7.59
CA TYR A 63 1.67 4.45 -8.53
C TYR A 63 0.16 4.22 -8.61
N GLU A 64 -0.39 4.15 -9.82
CA GLU A 64 -1.77 3.71 -10.08
C GLU A 64 -1.76 2.20 -10.37
N VAL A 65 -2.50 1.43 -9.57
CA VAL A 65 -2.47 -0.03 -9.54
C VAL A 65 -3.87 -0.54 -9.85
N ALA A 66 -3.99 -1.30 -10.94
CA ALA A 66 -5.23 -2.00 -11.24
C ALA A 66 -5.40 -3.17 -10.26
N ILE A 67 -6.49 -3.17 -9.50
CA ILE A 67 -6.86 -4.29 -8.64
C ILE A 67 -7.75 -5.22 -9.47
N LYS A 68 -7.34 -6.48 -9.63
CA LYS A 68 -8.19 -7.54 -10.18
C LYS A 68 -8.73 -8.42 -9.06
#